data_AF-A0A961DMA4-F1
#
_entry.id   AF-A0A961DMA4-F1
#
_cell.length_a   1.000
_cell.length_b   1.000
_cell.length_c   1.000
_cell.angle_alpha   90.00
_cell.angle_beta   90.00
_cell.angle_gamma   90.00
#
_symmetry.space_group_name_H-M   'P 1'
#
loop_
_entity.id
_entity.type
_entity.pdbx_description
1 polymer ?
#
loop_
_entity_poly.entity_id
_entity_poly.type
_entity_poly.pdbx_seq_one_letter_code
_entity_poly.pdbx_strand_id
1 'polypeptide(L)'
;MLSALPTVAVVASPQNALWATAMAVILVLLLAFPTQLLNSAAETGSERVAHWGEKFAKTAGGAGSRWGAFLSRVTSLTGWRAAAIGIAAAAIIASFVDPGFGLNAASIRTFVSILVSIAIQILAGWLLLIWVVRRTHPTATAEFEFRPLTLLIVVAAVILTRITGFEPGIIFGLVAGVGFGALLATAERARVALIGLALAFALSVLAWLGYSLLNVIDGGGPVVVFVSETLSSLAIAGISALPIALVPIGGMTGRIIWNWNRWVWMGAYAVGLFGF
;
A
#
# COMPACT_ATOMS: atom_id res chain seq x y z
N MET A 1 11.39 -11.80 10.28
CA MET A 1 10.51 -11.93 11.46
C MET A 1 9.38 -10.90 11.38
N LEU A 2 8.23 -11.26 10.80
CA LEU A 2 7.01 -10.41 10.74
C LEU A 2 6.09 -10.58 11.97
N SER A 3 6.60 -11.19 13.04
CA SER A 3 5.84 -11.67 14.21
C SER A 3 6.03 -10.79 15.45
N ALA A 4 6.47 -9.54 15.29
CA ALA A 4 6.76 -8.62 16.40
C ALA A 4 5.61 -7.61 16.67
N LEU A 5 4.44 -7.80 16.06
CA LEU A 5 3.30 -6.92 16.29
C LEU A 5 2.83 -7.01 17.75
N PRO A 6 2.68 -5.87 18.44
CA PRO A 6 2.07 -5.83 19.76
C PRO A 6 0.67 -6.46 19.70
N THR A 7 0.38 -7.39 20.61
CA THR A 7 -0.94 -8.00 20.75
C THR A 7 -1.87 -7.07 21.55
N VAL A 8 -3.19 -7.30 21.45
CA VAL A 8 -4.22 -6.54 22.19
C VAL A 8 -3.88 -6.40 23.68
N ALA A 9 -3.26 -7.42 24.29
CA ALA A 9 -2.88 -7.44 25.70
C ALA A 9 -1.83 -6.38 26.08
N VAL A 10 -0.98 -5.95 25.15
CA VAL A 10 0.11 -4.97 25.40
C VAL A 10 -0.35 -3.54 25.17
N VAL A 11 -1.29 -3.33 24.25
CA VAL A 11 -1.75 -2.00 23.79
C VAL A 11 -2.82 -1.38 24.70
N ALA A 12 -3.50 -2.18 25.53
CA ALA A 12 -4.64 -1.72 26.35
C ALA A 12 -4.30 -0.70 27.48
N SER A 13 -3.03 -0.29 27.64
CA SER A 13 -2.64 0.76 28.59
C SER A 13 -2.89 2.17 28.02
N PRO A 14 -3.70 3.03 28.67
CA PRO A 14 -4.01 4.38 28.17
C PRO A 14 -2.78 5.28 27.94
N GLN A 15 -1.72 5.08 28.73
CA GLN A 15 -0.47 5.83 28.60
C GLN A 15 0.32 5.42 27.34
N ASN A 16 0.29 4.15 26.97
CA ASN A 16 0.95 3.65 25.77
C ASN A 16 0.24 4.18 24.51
N ALA A 17 -1.09 4.30 24.55
CA ALA A 17 -1.86 4.88 23.45
C ALA A 17 -1.48 6.34 23.17
N LEU A 18 -1.31 7.17 24.21
CA LEU A 18 -0.92 8.57 24.04
C LEU A 18 0.46 8.72 23.37
N TRP A 19 1.46 7.96 23.83
CA TRP A 19 2.81 7.99 23.26
C TRP A 19 2.85 7.46 21.83
N ALA A 20 2.09 6.40 21.54
CA ALA A 20 1.94 5.85 20.20
C ALA A 20 1.35 6.89 19.24
N THR A 21 0.24 7.54 19.62
CA THR A 21 -0.37 8.59 18.80
C THR A 21 0.57 9.79 18.60
N ALA A 22 1.32 10.21 19.62
CA ALA A 22 2.28 11.31 19.49
C ALA A 22 3.42 10.96 18.51
N MET A 23 3.98 9.75 18.61
CA MET A 23 4.97 9.27 17.66
C MET A 23 4.39 9.10 16.25
N ALA A 24 3.15 8.60 16.14
CA ALA A 24 2.43 8.49 14.87
C ALA A 24 2.36 9.84 14.16
N VAL A 25 1.95 10.90 14.88
CA VAL A 25 1.89 12.26 14.33
C VAL A 25 3.27 12.73 13.86
N ILE A 26 4.31 12.56 14.67
CA ILE A 26 5.67 12.97 14.31
C ILE A 26 6.16 12.22 13.08
N LEU A 27 5.99 10.89 13.06
CA LEU A 27 6.38 10.04 11.95
C LEU A 27 5.62 10.42 10.68
N VAL A 28 4.31 10.61 10.76
CA VAL A 28 3.49 11.00 9.62
C VAL A 28 3.94 12.35 9.09
N LEU A 29 4.24 13.34 9.95
CA LEU A 29 4.73 14.65 9.50
C LEU A 29 6.12 14.54 8.83
N LEU A 30 7.02 13.77 9.43
CA LEU A 30 8.37 13.56 8.93
C LEU A 30 8.37 12.79 7.59
N LEU A 31 7.42 11.88 7.41
CA LEU A 31 7.29 11.02 6.23
C LEU A 31 6.39 11.61 5.15
N ALA A 32 5.42 12.45 5.50
CA ALA A 32 4.51 13.09 4.55
C ALA A 32 5.28 13.93 3.53
N PHE A 33 6.35 14.60 3.97
CA PHE A 33 7.12 15.47 3.11
C PHE A 33 7.96 14.71 2.05
N PRO A 34 8.77 13.68 2.40
CA PRO A 34 9.43 12.83 1.41
C PRO A 34 8.46 12.08 0.51
N THR A 35 7.36 11.55 1.06
CA THR A 35 6.36 10.81 0.26
C THR A 35 5.64 11.71 -0.73
N GLN A 36 5.39 12.98 -0.38
CA GLN A 36 4.88 13.97 -1.31
C GLN A 36 5.88 14.26 -2.43
N LEU A 37 7.14 14.55 -2.09
CA LEU A 37 8.18 14.78 -3.09
C LEU A 37 8.32 13.58 -4.02
N LEU A 38 8.23 12.37 -3.48
CA LEU A 38 8.32 11.12 -4.23
C LEU A 38 7.09 10.87 -5.11
N ASN A 39 5.87 11.11 -4.61
CA ASN A 39 4.62 10.96 -5.37
C ASN A 39 4.49 12.03 -6.46
N SER A 40 4.81 13.28 -6.17
CA SER A 40 4.82 14.35 -7.18
C SER A 40 5.95 14.17 -8.18
N ALA A 41 7.14 13.75 -7.74
CA ALA A 41 8.19 13.31 -8.66
C ALA A 41 7.79 12.06 -9.42
N ALA A 42 6.90 11.22 -8.88
CA ALA A 42 6.43 10.04 -9.56
C ALA A 42 5.41 10.34 -10.66
N GLU A 43 4.44 11.20 -10.37
CA GLU A 43 3.46 11.69 -11.33
C GLU A 43 4.13 12.51 -12.44
N THR A 44 5.00 13.45 -12.07
CA THR A 44 5.74 14.28 -13.04
C THR A 44 6.83 13.48 -13.75
N GLY A 45 7.40 12.50 -13.05
CA GLY A 45 8.48 11.63 -13.51
C GLY A 45 7.99 10.52 -14.43
N SER A 46 6.78 9.98 -14.27
CA SER A 46 6.23 9.00 -15.22
C SER A 46 6.06 9.60 -16.60
N GLU A 47 5.60 10.85 -16.69
CA GLU A 47 5.50 11.59 -17.95
C GLU A 47 6.90 11.92 -18.50
N ARG A 48 7.80 12.42 -17.64
CA ARG A 48 9.17 12.77 -18.06
C ARG A 48 10.00 11.55 -18.45
N VAL A 49 9.92 10.43 -17.74
CA VAL A 49 10.65 9.18 -18.02
C VAL A 49 10.09 8.50 -19.28
N ALA A 50 8.77 8.57 -19.52
CA ALA A 50 8.21 8.15 -20.80
C ALA A 50 8.80 8.98 -21.96
N HIS A 51 8.83 10.32 -21.81
CA HIS A 51 9.41 11.20 -22.83
C HIS A 51 10.94 11.10 -22.94
N TRP A 52 11.66 10.87 -21.84
CA TRP A 52 13.10 10.65 -21.84
C TRP A 52 13.44 9.30 -22.44
N GLY A 53 12.64 8.27 -22.18
CA GLY A 53 12.75 6.95 -22.80
C GLY A 53 12.51 7.01 -24.31
N GLU A 54 11.51 7.77 -24.76
CA GLU A 54 11.28 8.04 -26.19
C GLU A 54 12.44 8.82 -26.84
N LYS A 55 13.00 9.81 -26.13
CA LYS A 55 14.17 10.57 -26.61
C LYS A 55 15.44 9.72 -26.60
N PHE A 56 15.73 8.97 -25.55
CA PHE A 56 16.87 8.06 -25.46
C PHE A 56 16.77 6.92 -26.46
N ALA A 57 15.58 6.38 -26.72
CA ALA A 57 15.36 5.39 -27.78
C ALA A 57 15.70 5.96 -29.17
N LYS A 58 15.41 7.25 -29.39
CA LYS A 58 15.75 7.96 -30.62
C LYS A 58 17.24 8.35 -30.71
N THR A 59 17.91 8.64 -29.59
CA THR A 59 19.29 9.14 -29.56
C THR A 59 20.36 8.07 -29.39
N ALA A 60 20.09 6.97 -28.66
CA ALA A 60 21.11 6.00 -28.25
C ALA A 60 21.19 4.71 -29.10
N GLY A 61 20.62 4.72 -30.32
CA GLY A 61 20.72 3.59 -31.25
C GLY A 61 20.23 2.25 -30.66
N GLY A 62 20.76 1.12 -31.14
CA GLY A 62 20.27 -0.23 -30.81
C GLY A 62 20.31 -0.65 -29.32
N ALA A 63 21.11 0.01 -28.48
CA ALA A 63 21.10 -0.20 -27.02
C ALA A 63 20.03 0.68 -26.35
N GLY A 64 19.88 1.93 -26.81
CA GLY A 64 18.81 2.84 -26.41
C GLY A 64 17.42 2.34 -26.78
N SER A 65 17.28 1.65 -27.91
CA SER A 65 16.01 1.07 -28.35
C SER A 65 15.55 -0.09 -27.46
N ARG A 66 16.48 -0.89 -26.91
CA ARG A 66 16.16 -1.99 -25.99
C ARG A 66 15.73 -1.47 -24.61
N TRP A 67 16.42 -0.46 -24.09
CA TRP A 67 16.05 0.22 -22.84
C TRP A 67 14.76 1.03 -23.00
N GLY A 68 14.59 1.75 -24.10
CA GLY A 68 13.36 2.48 -24.42
C GLY A 68 12.16 1.55 -24.66
N ALA A 69 12.36 0.40 -25.30
CA ALA A 69 11.32 -0.62 -25.47
C ALA A 69 10.99 -1.36 -24.17
N PHE A 70 11.98 -1.53 -23.27
CA PHE A 70 11.75 -2.08 -21.94
C PHE A 70 10.94 -1.10 -21.08
N LEU A 71 11.35 0.17 -21.02
CA LEU A 71 10.62 1.21 -20.29
C LEU A 71 9.22 1.41 -20.86
N SER A 72 9.08 1.51 -22.19
CA SER A 72 7.77 1.64 -22.82
C SER A 72 6.92 0.39 -22.60
N ARG A 73 7.46 -0.83 -22.56
CA ARG A 73 6.70 -2.02 -22.17
C ARG A 73 6.27 -1.96 -20.71
N VAL A 74 7.17 -1.63 -19.80
CA VAL A 74 6.86 -1.56 -18.37
C VAL A 74 5.81 -0.47 -18.07
N THR A 75 5.80 0.64 -18.81
CA THR A 75 4.79 1.70 -18.68
C THR A 75 3.52 1.47 -19.52
N SER A 76 3.57 0.69 -20.60
CA SER A 76 2.41 0.33 -21.45
C SER A 76 1.78 -1.02 -21.13
N LEU A 77 2.28 -1.72 -20.12
CA LEU A 77 1.69 -2.95 -19.62
C LEU A 77 0.37 -2.60 -18.90
N THR A 78 -0.68 -2.43 -19.68
CA THR A 78 -2.06 -2.26 -19.22
C THR A 78 -2.73 -3.64 -19.09
N GLY A 79 -3.43 -3.87 -17.99
CA GLY A 79 -4.24 -5.07 -17.77
C GLY A 79 -3.73 -6.02 -16.67
N TRP A 80 -4.52 -7.05 -16.37
CA TRP A 80 -4.38 -7.87 -15.16
C TRP A 80 -3.00 -8.55 -15.01
N ARG A 81 -2.36 -8.92 -16.12
CA ARG A 81 -1.03 -9.58 -16.12
C ARG A 81 0.06 -8.63 -15.63
N ALA A 82 0.00 -7.37 -16.01
CA ALA A 82 0.92 -6.34 -15.56
C ALA A 82 0.81 -6.11 -14.06
N ALA A 83 -0.44 -5.99 -13.58
CA ALA A 83 -0.74 -5.89 -12.16
C ALA A 83 -0.23 -7.12 -11.41
N ALA A 84 -0.47 -8.33 -11.90
CA ALA A 84 0.01 -9.56 -11.27
C ALA A 84 1.55 -9.62 -11.17
N ILE A 85 2.27 -9.23 -12.22
CA ILE A 85 3.74 -9.16 -12.22
C ILE A 85 4.22 -8.08 -11.25
N GLY A 86 3.59 -6.91 -11.25
CA GLY A 86 3.90 -5.81 -10.34
C GLY A 86 3.71 -6.17 -8.87
N ILE A 87 2.60 -6.85 -8.56
CA ILE A 87 2.29 -7.38 -7.23
C ILE A 87 3.32 -8.41 -6.80
N ALA A 88 3.66 -9.37 -7.68
CA ALA A 88 4.69 -10.36 -7.40
C ALA A 88 6.05 -9.71 -7.15
N ALA A 89 6.45 -8.74 -7.98
CA ALA A 89 7.69 -7.99 -7.80
C ALA A 89 7.71 -7.24 -6.47
N ALA A 90 6.62 -6.56 -6.11
CA ALA A 90 6.50 -5.86 -4.84
C ALA A 90 6.59 -6.80 -3.65
N ALA A 91 5.93 -7.98 -3.71
CA ALA A 91 6.01 -8.99 -2.67
C ALA A 91 7.43 -9.55 -2.53
N ILE A 92 8.15 -9.80 -3.63
CA ILE A 92 9.56 -10.21 -3.60
C ILE A 92 10.40 -9.13 -2.93
N ILE A 93 10.30 -7.87 -3.37
CA ILE A 93 11.06 -6.75 -2.82
C ILE A 93 10.77 -6.61 -1.33
N ALA A 94 9.50 -6.62 -0.93
CA ALA A 94 9.11 -6.50 0.47
C ALA A 94 9.59 -7.68 1.35
N SER A 95 9.81 -8.86 0.78
CA SER A 95 10.37 -9.99 1.53
C SER A 95 11.82 -9.74 1.99
N PHE A 96 12.56 -8.87 1.31
CA PHE A 96 13.92 -8.45 1.73
C PHE A 96 13.94 -7.61 3.02
N VAL A 97 12.78 -7.23 3.57
CA VAL A 97 12.72 -6.70 4.94
C VAL A 97 13.31 -7.71 5.92
N ASP A 98 13.06 -9.00 5.72
CA ASP A 98 13.60 -10.05 6.57
C ASP A 98 15.12 -10.27 6.33
N PRO A 99 16.00 -10.09 7.33
CA PRO A 99 17.43 -10.38 7.21
C PRO A 99 17.75 -11.84 6.86
N GLY A 100 16.86 -12.76 7.20
CA GLY A 100 17.02 -14.18 6.87
C GLY A 100 16.52 -14.55 5.47
N PHE A 101 16.06 -13.58 4.67
CA PHE A 101 15.53 -13.85 3.34
C PHE A 101 16.61 -14.41 2.41
N GLY A 102 16.35 -15.59 1.84
CA GLY A 102 17.27 -16.31 0.98
C GLY A 102 16.61 -17.55 0.36
N LEU A 103 17.42 -18.53 -0.07
CA LEU A 103 16.92 -19.77 -0.69
C LEU A 103 16.54 -20.80 0.38
N ASN A 104 15.52 -20.51 1.18
CA ASN A 104 15.02 -21.42 2.23
C ASN A 104 13.48 -21.42 2.30
N ALA A 105 12.93 -22.46 2.93
CA ALA A 105 11.47 -22.65 3.04
C ALA A 105 10.77 -21.52 3.81
N ALA A 106 11.43 -20.93 4.81
CA ALA A 106 10.90 -19.78 5.55
C ALA A 106 10.76 -18.54 4.66
N SER A 107 11.72 -18.30 3.76
CA SER A 107 11.71 -17.17 2.83
C SER A 107 10.59 -17.31 1.80
N ILE A 108 10.37 -18.52 1.28
CA ILE A 108 9.23 -18.80 0.40
C ILE A 108 7.92 -18.55 1.14
N ARG A 109 7.81 -19.00 2.40
CA ARG A 109 6.61 -18.77 3.21
C ARG A 109 6.36 -17.29 3.47
N THR A 110 7.38 -16.52 3.84
CA THR A 110 7.28 -15.07 4.03
C THR A 110 6.83 -14.38 2.74
N PHE A 111 7.45 -14.73 1.60
CA PHE A 111 7.09 -14.20 0.30
C PHE A 111 5.62 -14.48 -0.05
N VAL A 112 5.18 -15.73 0.10
CA VAL A 112 3.79 -16.12 -0.19
C VAL A 112 2.83 -15.43 0.78
N SER A 113 3.20 -15.26 2.06
CA SER A 113 2.37 -14.56 3.05
C SER A 113 2.15 -13.10 2.68
N ILE A 114 3.22 -12.40 2.29
CA ILE A 114 3.15 -11.01 1.80
C ILE A 114 2.31 -10.94 0.52
N LEU A 115 2.56 -11.86 -0.42
CA LEU A 115 1.82 -11.91 -1.69
C LEU A 115 0.31 -12.08 -1.46
N VAL A 116 -0.08 -13.00 -0.57
CA VAL A 116 -1.48 -13.24 -0.20
C VAL A 116 -2.07 -12.03 0.51
N SER A 117 -1.35 -11.40 1.43
CA SER A 117 -1.78 -10.16 2.09
C SER A 117 -2.08 -9.04 1.09
N ILE A 118 -1.17 -8.79 0.14
CA ILE A 118 -1.37 -7.79 -0.92
C ILE A 118 -2.57 -8.17 -1.81
N ALA A 119 -2.67 -9.44 -2.19
CA ALA A 119 -3.79 -9.93 -3.01
C ALA A 119 -5.14 -9.72 -2.31
N ILE A 120 -5.24 -9.99 -1.01
CA ILE A 120 -6.47 -9.77 -0.22
C ILE A 120 -6.88 -8.30 -0.28
N GLN A 121 -5.96 -7.36 -0.05
CA GLN A 121 -6.25 -5.92 -0.07
C GLN A 121 -6.75 -5.46 -1.45
N ILE A 122 -6.07 -5.90 -2.51
CA ILE A 122 -6.41 -5.55 -3.89
C ILE A 122 -7.78 -6.12 -4.26
N LEU A 123 -8.02 -7.40 -3.95
CA LEU A 123 -9.30 -8.05 -4.23
C LEU A 123 -10.44 -7.39 -3.45
N ALA A 124 -10.23 -7.05 -2.18
CA ALA A 124 -11.22 -6.35 -1.38
C ALA A 124 -11.56 -4.96 -1.95
N GLY A 125 -10.54 -4.17 -2.29
CA GLY A 125 -10.73 -2.88 -2.95
C GLY A 125 -11.48 -3.03 -4.29
N TRP A 126 -11.11 -4.03 -5.08
CA TRP A 126 -11.76 -4.30 -6.37
C TRP A 126 -13.22 -4.74 -6.22
N LEU A 127 -13.52 -5.64 -5.30
CA LEU A 127 -14.88 -6.09 -5.02
C LEU A 127 -15.76 -4.94 -4.55
N LEU A 128 -15.24 -4.10 -3.65
CA LEU A 128 -15.92 -2.89 -3.22
C LEU A 128 -16.22 -1.98 -4.42
N LEU A 129 -15.23 -1.74 -5.27
CA LEU A 129 -15.39 -0.87 -6.42
C LEU A 129 -16.42 -1.42 -7.42
N ILE A 130 -16.38 -2.72 -7.75
CA ILE A 130 -17.41 -3.35 -8.59
C ILE A 130 -18.78 -3.19 -7.96
N TRP A 131 -18.89 -3.42 -6.66
CA TRP A 131 -20.15 -3.31 -5.94
C TRP A 131 -20.70 -1.88 -6.00
N VAL A 132 -19.86 -0.86 -5.81
CA VAL A 132 -20.28 0.55 -5.90
C VAL A 132 -20.62 0.93 -7.35
N VAL A 133 -19.77 0.63 -8.32
CA VAL A 133 -19.98 1.00 -9.73
C VAL A 133 -21.23 0.32 -10.30
N ARG A 134 -21.47 -0.96 -10.00
CA ARG A 134 -22.70 -1.65 -10.41
C ARG A 134 -23.96 -1.00 -9.83
N ARG A 135 -23.87 -0.34 -8.69
CA ARG A 135 -24.98 0.36 -8.04
C ARG A 135 -25.19 1.77 -8.60
N THR A 136 -24.16 2.45 -9.09
CA THR A 136 -24.22 3.87 -9.46
C THR A 136 -24.12 4.13 -10.96
N HIS A 137 -23.27 3.41 -11.70
CA HIS A 137 -23.03 3.62 -13.13
C HIS A 137 -22.75 2.30 -13.87
N PRO A 138 -23.78 1.60 -14.40
CA PRO A 138 -23.65 0.29 -15.05
C PRO A 138 -22.74 0.28 -16.30
N THR A 139 -22.44 1.44 -16.88
CA THR A 139 -21.68 1.60 -18.13
C THR A 139 -20.22 1.99 -17.93
N ALA A 140 -19.75 2.21 -16.70
CA ALA A 140 -18.37 2.60 -16.44
C ALA A 140 -17.43 1.38 -16.48
N THR A 141 -16.36 1.46 -17.28
CA THR A 141 -15.34 0.42 -17.36
C THR A 141 -14.26 0.61 -16.31
N ALA A 142 -13.97 -0.47 -15.60
CA ALA A 142 -12.93 -0.53 -14.61
C ALA A 142 -11.56 -0.78 -15.27
N GLU A 143 -10.71 0.23 -15.41
CA GLU A 143 -9.31 0.07 -15.85
C GLU A 143 -8.30 -0.02 -14.69
N PHE A 144 -7.44 -1.04 -14.74
CA PHE A 144 -6.30 -1.19 -13.82
C PHE A 144 -5.09 -0.43 -14.36
N GLU A 145 -4.67 0.62 -13.65
CA GLU A 145 -3.40 1.30 -13.92
C GLU A 145 -2.35 0.85 -12.90
N PHE A 146 -1.44 -0.04 -13.31
CA PHE A 146 -0.24 -0.31 -12.52
C PHE A 146 0.75 0.83 -12.73
N ARG A 147 1.26 1.41 -11.63
CA ARG A 147 2.24 2.50 -11.68
C ARG A 147 3.62 1.97 -11.27
N PRO A 148 4.50 1.59 -12.21
CA PRO A 148 5.76 0.92 -11.91
C PRO A 148 6.66 1.68 -10.96
N LEU A 149 6.53 3.01 -10.92
CA LEU A 149 7.33 3.86 -10.06
C LEU A 149 7.05 3.64 -8.57
N THR A 150 5.89 3.09 -8.21
CA THR A 150 5.59 2.69 -6.82
C THR A 150 6.54 1.58 -6.34
N LEU A 151 7.09 0.74 -7.23
CA LEU A 151 8.10 -0.25 -6.87
C LEU A 151 9.40 0.39 -6.39
N LEU A 152 9.81 1.55 -6.92
CA LEU A 152 10.99 2.26 -6.42
C LEU A 152 10.77 2.73 -4.98
N ILE A 153 9.53 3.08 -4.64
CA ILE A 153 9.14 3.48 -3.30
C ILE A 153 9.23 2.27 -2.36
N VAL A 154 8.76 1.09 -2.79
CA VAL A 154 8.92 -0.18 -2.05
C VAL A 154 10.41 -0.46 -1.82
N VAL A 155 11.26 -0.36 -2.84
CA VAL A 155 12.72 -0.59 -2.73
C VAL A 155 13.34 0.38 -1.72
N ALA A 156 13.06 1.68 -1.83
CA ALA A 156 13.59 2.69 -0.93
C ALA A 156 13.15 2.45 0.52
N ALA A 157 11.89 2.04 0.70
CA ALA A 157 11.37 1.73 2.03
C ALA A 157 12.03 0.48 2.61
N VAL A 158 12.25 -0.58 1.82
CA VAL A 158 13.02 -1.74 2.26
C VAL A 158 14.44 -1.33 2.66
N ILE A 159 15.14 -0.54 1.86
CA ILE A 159 16.49 -0.04 2.18
C ILE A 159 16.47 0.74 3.51
N LEU A 160 15.49 1.63 3.69
CA LEU A 160 15.34 2.39 4.93
C LEU A 160 15.12 1.45 6.12
N THR A 161 14.26 0.44 5.98
CA THR A 161 14.03 -0.58 7.00
C THR A 161 15.32 -1.32 7.36
N ARG A 162 16.11 -1.68 6.37
CA ARG A 162 17.39 -2.39 6.57
C ARG A 162 18.43 -1.56 7.30
N ILE A 163 18.48 -0.25 7.02
CA ILE A 163 19.48 0.64 7.61
C ILE A 163 19.08 1.06 9.02
N THR A 164 17.79 1.34 9.23
CA THR A 164 17.30 1.95 10.48
C THR A 164 16.76 0.93 11.47
N GLY A 165 16.44 -0.29 11.02
CA GLY A 165 15.67 -1.27 11.81
C GLY A 165 14.23 -0.84 12.08
N PHE A 166 13.82 0.35 11.61
CA PHE A 166 12.46 0.80 11.65
C PHE A 166 11.68 0.01 10.62
N GLU A 167 10.53 -0.58 10.98
CA GLU A 167 9.62 -1.23 10.02
C GLU A 167 8.50 -0.23 9.68
N PRO A 168 8.76 0.79 8.83
CA PRO A 168 7.71 1.66 8.37
C PRO A 168 6.70 0.79 7.62
N GLY A 169 5.50 0.62 8.15
CA GLY A 169 4.44 -0.12 7.45
C GLY A 169 4.07 0.50 6.08
N ILE A 170 4.67 1.65 5.73
CA ILE A 170 4.65 2.39 4.45
C ILE A 170 4.68 1.48 3.20
N ILE A 171 5.32 0.31 3.27
CA ILE A 171 5.72 -0.49 2.10
C ILE A 171 4.55 -1.09 1.31
N PHE A 172 3.41 -1.34 1.95
CA PHE A 172 2.40 -2.24 1.36
C PHE A 172 1.17 -1.54 0.77
N GLY A 173 0.77 -0.38 1.29
CA GLY A 173 -0.42 0.33 0.80
C GLY A 173 -0.24 1.02 -0.56
N LEU A 174 1.00 1.24 -1.00
CA LEU A 174 1.30 2.09 -2.16
C LEU A 174 1.42 1.32 -3.49
N VAL A 175 1.42 -0.01 -3.46
CA VAL A 175 1.77 -0.85 -4.63
C VAL A 175 0.63 -0.93 -5.64
N ALA A 176 -0.61 -0.73 -5.22
CA ALA A 176 -1.78 -0.86 -6.09
C ALA A 176 -2.75 0.30 -5.86
N GLY A 177 -2.43 1.46 -6.44
CA GLY A 177 -3.42 2.51 -6.63
C GLY A 177 -4.46 2.05 -7.65
N VAL A 178 -5.66 1.69 -7.21
CA VAL A 178 -6.80 1.46 -8.12
C VAL A 178 -7.39 2.82 -8.47
N GLY A 179 -6.93 3.42 -9.56
CA GLY A 179 -7.50 4.65 -10.11
C GLY A 179 -8.56 4.31 -11.16
N PHE A 180 -9.78 4.81 -11.02
CA PHE A 180 -10.72 4.91 -12.14
C PHE A 180 -10.87 6.35 -12.59
N GLY A 181 -10.77 6.56 -13.90
CA GLY A 181 -11.08 7.81 -14.60
C GLY A 181 -12.57 8.15 -14.66
N ALA A 182 -13.39 7.64 -13.74
CA ALA A 182 -14.82 7.90 -13.74
C ALA A 182 -15.08 9.38 -13.42
N LEU A 183 -15.86 10.06 -14.26
CA LEU A 183 -16.39 11.42 -14.07
C LEU A 183 -17.42 11.46 -12.91
N LEU A 184 -17.08 10.93 -11.75
CA LEU A 184 -17.88 11.02 -10.54
C LEU A 184 -17.86 12.46 -10.01
N ALA A 185 -19.00 12.94 -9.55
CA ALA A 185 -19.09 14.22 -8.83
C ALA A 185 -18.19 14.19 -7.58
N THR A 186 -17.67 15.35 -7.16
CA THR A 186 -16.70 15.46 -6.05
C THR A 186 -17.19 14.78 -4.76
N ALA A 187 -18.49 14.84 -4.45
CA ALA A 187 -19.08 14.19 -3.28
C ALA A 187 -19.11 12.66 -3.38
N GLU A 188 -19.37 12.10 -4.56
CA GLU A 188 -19.38 10.64 -4.77
C GLU A 188 -17.96 10.09 -4.72
N ARG A 189 -16.99 10.79 -5.33
CA ARG A 189 -15.56 10.44 -5.21
C ARG A 189 -15.12 10.37 -3.75
N ALA A 190 -15.50 11.36 -2.95
CA ALA A 190 -15.18 11.39 -1.52
C ALA A 190 -15.85 10.25 -0.73
N ARG A 191 -17.10 9.90 -1.05
CA ARG A 191 -17.79 8.77 -0.41
C ARG A 191 -17.15 7.43 -0.77
N VAL A 192 -16.84 7.19 -2.04
CA VAL A 192 -16.16 5.97 -2.50
C VAL A 192 -14.79 5.84 -1.84
N ALA A 193 -14.04 6.94 -1.79
CA ALA A 193 -12.77 7.04 -1.08
C ALA A 193 -12.90 6.66 0.40
N LEU A 194 -13.88 7.24 1.11
CA LEU A 194 -14.11 6.94 2.53
C LEU A 194 -14.51 5.49 2.77
N ILE A 195 -15.37 4.92 1.94
CA ILE A 195 -15.77 3.51 2.06
C ILE A 195 -14.57 2.59 1.80
N GLY A 196 -13.71 2.92 0.82
CA GLY A 196 -12.48 2.20 0.55
C GLY A 196 -11.51 2.23 1.74
N LEU A 197 -11.28 3.41 2.32
CA LEU A 197 -10.45 3.56 3.52
C LEU A 197 -11.04 2.83 4.73
N ALA A 198 -12.36 2.91 4.93
CA ALA A 198 -13.05 2.20 6.01
C ALA A 198 -12.97 0.68 5.84
N LEU A 199 -13.10 0.17 4.62
CA LEU A 199 -12.94 -1.26 4.33
C LEU A 199 -11.50 -1.72 4.58
N ALA A 200 -10.51 -0.96 4.08
CA ALA A 200 -9.11 -1.27 4.32
C ALA A 200 -8.77 -1.28 5.81
N PHE A 201 -9.23 -0.27 6.55
CA PHE A 201 -9.07 -0.21 8.01
C PHE A 201 -9.73 -1.40 8.70
N ALA A 202 -10.99 -1.69 8.38
CA ALA A 202 -11.73 -2.80 8.97
C ALA A 202 -11.03 -4.14 8.71
N LEU A 203 -10.55 -4.38 7.49
CA LEU A 203 -9.79 -5.59 7.16
C LEU A 203 -8.49 -5.70 7.95
N SER A 204 -7.75 -4.61 8.10
CA SER A 204 -6.51 -4.63 8.88
C SER A 204 -6.75 -4.81 10.37
N VAL A 205 -7.80 -4.21 10.93
CA VAL A 205 -8.21 -4.44 12.33
C VAL A 205 -8.63 -5.90 12.53
N LEU A 206 -9.44 -6.45 11.64
CA LEU A 206 -9.84 -7.87 11.69
C LEU A 206 -8.63 -8.80 11.55
N ALA A 207 -7.67 -8.45 10.69
CA ALA A 207 -6.43 -9.21 10.54
C ALA A 207 -5.59 -9.17 11.83
N TRP A 208 -5.46 -8.00 12.46
CA TRP A 208 -4.75 -7.84 13.72
C TRP A 208 -5.41 -8.62 14.87
N LEU A 209 -6.75 -8.60 14.95
CA LEU A 209 -7.49 -9.40 15.92
C LEU A 209 -7.28 -10.91 15.67
N GLY A 210 -7.37 -11.35 14.41
CA GLY A 210 -7.10 -12.74 14.03
C GLY A 210 -5.67 -13.17 14.37
N TYR A 211 -4.68 -12.33 14.08
CA TYR A 211 -3.29 -12.53 14.46
C TYR A 211 -3.15 -12.65 15.99
N SER A 212 -3.79 -11.76 16.75
CA SER A 212 -3.74 -11.78 18.21
C SER A 212 -4.34 -13.06 18.79
N LEU A 213 -5.47 -13.53 18.24
CA LEU A 213 -6.10 -14.79 18.66
C LEU A 213 -5.23 -16.01 18.34
N LEU A 214 -4.60 -16.04 17.15
CA LEU A 214 -3.72 -17.15 16.77
C LEU A 214 -2.48 -17.26 17.64
N ASN A 215 -1.94 -16.14 18.14
CA ASN A 215 -0.79 -16.17 19.06
C ASN A 215 -1.14 -16.66 20.47
N VAL A 216 -2.43 -16.78 20.82
CA VAL A 216 -2.88 -17.37 22.09
C VAL A 216 -2.97 -18.90 21.98
N ILE A 217 -3.15 -19.43 20.77
CA ILE A 217 -3.28 -20.87 20.54
C ILE A 217 -1.88 -21.46 20.35
N ASP A 218 -1.40 -22.20 21.34
CA ASP A 218 -0.15 -22.98 21.22
C ASP A 218 -0.30 -24.06 20.14
N GLY A 219 0.30 -23.80 18.98
CA GLY A 219 0.19 -24.65 17.82
C GLY A 219 1.20 -24.23 16.75
N GLY A 220 2.49 -24.45 17.01
CA GLY A 220 3.62 -24.02 16.17
C GLY A 220 3.77 -24.72 14.81
N GLY A 221 2.66 -25.17 14.20
CA GLY A 221 2.67 -25.79 12.88
C GLY A 221 2.95 -24.79 11.75
N PRO A 222 3.51 -25.24 10.61
CA PRO A 222 3.89 -24.36 9.50
C PRO A 222 2.71 -23.56 8.93
N VAL A 223 1.49 -24.10 8.99
CA VAL A 223 0.25 -23.42 8.58
C VAL A 223 -0.09 -22.26 9.52
N VAL A 224 0.02 -22.46 10.83
CA VAL A 224 -0.27 -21.41 11.83
C VAL A 224 0.72 -20.26 11.67
N VAL A 225 2.01 -20.58 11.43
CA VAL A 225 3.03 -19.55 11.17
C VAL A 225 2.74 -18.79 9.88
N PHE A 226 2.37 -19.49 8.80
CA PHE A 226 1.99 -18.86 7.53
C PHE A 226 0.79 -17.91 7.69
N VAL A 227 -0.26 -18.35 8.37
CA VAL A 227 -1.46 -17.52 8.61
C VAL A 227 -1.10 -16.33 9.49
N SER A 228 -0.28 -16.53 10.52
CA SER A 228 0.20 -15.46 11.40
C SER A 228 1.00 -14.41 10.63
N GLU A 229 1.95 -14.81 9.78
CA GLU A 229 2.73 -13.92 8.90
C GLU A 229 1.84 -13.17 7.90
N THR A 230 0.81 -13.84 7.36
CA THR A 230 -0.14 -13.22 6.42
C THR A 230 -1.01 -12.17 7.11
N LEU A 231 -1.56 -12.49 8.29
CA LEU A 231 -2.41 -11.58 9.04
C LEU A 231 -1.63 -10.40 9.60
N SER A 232 -0.40 -10.61 10.09
CA SER A 232 0.45 -9.52 10.55
C SER A 232 0.84 -8.59 9.40
N SER A 233 1.20 -9.15 8.25
CA SER A 233 1.48 -8.37 7.04
C SER A 233 0.25 -7.54 6.63
N LEU A 234 -0.95 -8.14 6.64
CA LEU A 234 -2.20 -7.47 6.28
C LEU A 234 -2.61 -6.36 7.25
N ALA A 235 -2.39 -6.58 8.55
CA ALA A 235 -2.62 -5.59 9.60
C ALA A 235 -1.68 -4.39 9.44
N ILE A 236 -0.37 -4.65 9.38
CA ILE A 236 0.66 -3.62 9.21
C ILE A 236 0.38 -2.80 7.96
N ALA A 237 0.12 -3.47 6.83
CA ALA A 237 -0.04 -2.84 5.53
C ALA A 237 -1.16 -1.81 5.48
N GLY A 238 -2.34 -2.14 5.99
CA GLY A 238 -3.49 -1.24 5.88
C GLY A 238 -3.53 -0.19 6.99
N ILE A 239 -3.14 -0.52 8.22
CA ILE A 239 -3.10 0.46 9.33
C ILE A 239 -2.08 1.55 9.05
N SER A 240 -0.86 1.17 8.64
CA SER A 240 0.24 2.09 8.39
C SER A 240 -0.04 3.08 7.25
N ALA A 241 -0.84 2.65 6.26
CA ALA A 241 -1.11 3.42 5.06
C ALA A 241 -2.15 4.52 5.31
N LEU A 242 -3.01 4.39 6.31
CA LEU A 242 -4.15 5.28 6.52
C LEU A 242 -3.76 6.73 6.81
N PRO A 243 -2.87 7.04 7.78
CA PRO A 243 -2.52 8.43 8.05
C PRO A 243 -1.94 9.11 6.81
N ILE A 244 -1.11 8.39 6.04
CA ILE A 244 -0.48 8.90 4.82
C ILE A 244 -1.53 9.13 3.73
N ALA A 245 -2.37 8.13 3.46
CA ALA A 245 -3.43 8.22 2.45
C ALA A 245 -4.43 9.35 2.75
N LEU A 246 -4.60 9.68 4.03
CA LEU A 246 -5.46 10.76 4.51
C LEU A 246 -4.77 12.11 4.57
N VAL A 247 -3.47 12.26 4.32
CA VAL A 247 -2.84 13.59 4.25
C VAL A 247 -3.52 14.41 3.13
N PRO A 248 -3.94 15.67 3.39
CA PRO A 248 -4.74 16.46 2.45
C PRO A 248 -3.88 17.15 1.37
N ILE A 249 -2.99 16.40 0.73
CA ILE A 249 -2.10 16.85 -0.36
C ILE A 249 -2.57 16.37 -1.74
N GLY A 250 -2.21 17.11 -2.79
CA GLY A 250 -2.63 16.81 -4.17
C GLY A 250 -2.21 15.39 -4.61
N GLY A 251 -3.09 14.70 -5.32
CA GLY A 251 -2.89 13.30 -5.76
C GLY A 251 -3.35 12.24 -4.77
N MET A 252 -3.60 12.59 -3.50
CA MET A 252 -4.01 11.64 -2.46
C MET A 252 -5.51 11.66 -2.14
N THR A 253 -6.00 10.55 -1.60
CA THR A 253 -7.39 10.36 -1.16
C THR A 253 -7.81 11.38 -0.10
N GLY A 254 -6.91 11.75 0.81
CA GLY A 254 -7.13 12.76 1.85
C GLY A 254 -7.57 14.11 1.30
N ARG A 255 -7.01 14.55 0.16
CA ARG A 255 -7.38 15.83 -0.47
C ARG A 255 -8.80 15.81 -1.04
N ILE A 256 -9.23 14.68 -1.60
CA ILE A 256 -10.60 14.50 -2.11
C ILE A 256 -11.60 14.68 -0.97
N ILE A 257 -11.34 14.03 0.18
CA ILE A 257 -12.22 14.08 1.36
C ILE A 257 -12.19 15.48 1.99
N TRP A 258 -11.01 16.08 2.13
CA TRP A 258 -10.84 17.44 2.67
C TRP A 258 -11.63 18.48 1.88
N ASN A 259 -11.59 18.40 0.55
CA ASN A 259 -12.32 19.31 -0.34
C ASN A 259 -13.84 19.12 -0.26
N TRP A 260 -14.30 17.91 0.07
CA TRP A 260 -15.72 17.61 0.25
C TRP A 260 -16.24 18.03 1.64
N ASN A 261 -15.59 17.61 2.72
CA ASN A 261 -15.95 17.98 4.08
C ASN A 261 -14.75 17.83 5.05
N ARG A 262 -14.28 18.96 5.58
CA ARG A 262 -13.12 19.03 6.49
C ARG A 262 -13.34 18.30 7.81
N TRP A 263 -14.56 18.27 8.33
CA TRP A 263 -14.88 17.59 9.59
C TRP A 263 -14.89 16.08 9.42
N VAL A 264 -15.43 15.57 8.31
CA VAL A 264 -15.37 14.14 8.00
C VAL A 264 -13.92 13.70 7.78
N TRP A 265 -13.13 14.54 7.10
CA TRP A 265 -11.69 14.31 6.98
C TRP A 265 -11.01 14.25 8.35
N MET A 266 -11.28 15.21 9.25
CA MET A 266 -10.68 15.24 10.59
C MET A 266 -11.02 13.97 11.37
N GLY A 267 -12.28 13.53 11.33
CA GLY A 267 -12.70 12.28 11.97
C GLY A 267 -11.98 11.07 11.39
N ALA A 268 -11.90 10.94 10.06
CA ALA A 268 -11.19 9.85 9.41
C ALA A 268 -9.68 9.87 9.74
N TYR A 269 -9.05 11.05 9.76
CA TYR A 269 -7.64 11.21 10.08
C TYR A 269 -7.35 10.86 11.54
N ALA A 270 -8.22 11.27 12.47
CA ALA A 270 -8.12 10.89 13.88
C ALA A 270 -8.22 9.36 14.08
N VAL A 271 -9.15 8.70 13.38
CA VAL A 271 -9.27 7.23 13.40
C VAL A 271 -8.02 6.57 12.82
N GLY A 272 -7.50 7.06 11.70
CA GLY A 272 -6.27 6.56 11.09
C GLY A 272 -5.05 6.70 12.01
N LEU A 273 -4.90 7.86 12.66
CA LEU A 273 -3.83 8.12 13.63
C LEU A 273 -3.96 7.30 14.90
N PHE A 274 -5.18 7.04 15.37
CA PHE A 274 -5.40 6.21 16.54
C PHE A 274 -5.09 4.73 16.27
N GLY A 275 -5.35 4.27 15.04
CA GLY A 275 -5.02 2.91 14.63
C GLY A 275 -3.52 2.67 14.42
N PHE A 276 -2.78 3.70 14.00
CA PHE A 276 -1.33 3.66 13.73
C PHE A 276 -0.50 3.63 15.01
#